data_AF-A0A915PH24-F1
#
_entry.id   AF-A0A915PH24-F1
#
_cell.length_a   1.000
_cell.length_b   1.000
_cell.length_c   1.000
_cell.angle_alpha   90.00
_cell.angle_beta   90.00
_cell.angle_gamma   90.00
#
_symmetry.space_group_name_H-M   'P 1'
#
loop_
_entity.id
_entity.type
_entity.pdbx_description
1 polymer ?
#
loop_
_entity_poly.entity_id
_entity_poly.type
_entity_poly.pdbx_seq_one_letter_code
_entity_poly.pdbx_strand_id
1 'polypeptide(L)'
;MHSLIQYETSTVLLEMAESEGMPFRRLQHLILVFLRDPGSNRSMWEETVRMFSVIRSAVSATCSRTLYLRPADNLLAGVARRYKSDGVKGAVIGIDLGTTNSCVAVMEGKQARVIENAEGVRTTPSVIAFTKDGERLVGAPAKRQAVTNSQNTLYATKRLIGRRFDDPEVQKDVKVVPFKIVRASNGDAWVEAQGKMYSPSQVGAYVLMKMKETAESYLGTAVHNAVVTVPAYFNDSQRQATKDAGKIAGLNVLRVINEPTAAALSYGLDKAEDKIIAVYDLGGGTFDISILEIQKGVFEVKSTNGDTFLGGEDFDNALVHYLAAEFKKDSGIDIHKAQNLFFSVHFGLLLSLIHGSDDIIILHFDPSHCCEETSEFESCRACS
;
A
#
# COMPACT_ATOMS: atom_id res chain seq x y z
N MET A 1 23.87 1.59 35.83
CA MET A 1 22.71 0.90 36.43
C MET A 1 22.02 1.72 37.53
N HIS A 2 22.02 3.06 37.46
CA HIS A 2 21.28 3.95 38.38
C HIS A 2 20.67 5.16 37.64
N SER A 3 20.34 4.99 36.35
CA SER A 3 19.70 6.01 35.51
C SER A 3 18.50 5.46 34.72
N LEU A 4 18.05 4.24 35.06
CA LEU A 4 16.91 3.56 34.46
C LEU A 4 15.75 3.33 35.44
N ILE A 5 15.89 3.76 36.71
CA ILE A 5 14.90 3.52 37.78
C ILE A 5 14.08 4.79 38.12
N GLN A 6 14.42 5.96 37.55
CA GLN A 6 13.68 7.21 37.82
C GLN A 6 12.68 7.65 36.73
N TYR A 7 12.66 6.99 35.58
CA TYR A 7 11.64 7.25 34.55
C TYR A 7 10.41 6.34 34.69
N GLU A 8 10.50 5.23 35.43
CA GLU A 8 9.36 4.33 35.68
C GLU A 8 8.43 4.80 36.81
N THR A 9 8.86 5.72 37.69
CA THR A 9 8.01 6.22 38.78
C THR A 9 7.13 7.41 38.39
N SER A 10 7.40 8.07 37.25
CA SER A 10 6.60 9.20 36.77
C SER A 10 5.42 8.75 35.91
N THR A 11 5.56 7.64 35.20
CA THR A 11 4.52 7.07 34.34
C THR A 11 3.43 6.38 35.16
N VAL A 12 3.81 5.71 36.26
CA VAL A 12 2.85 5.01 37.15
C VAL A 12 1.89 5.97 37.86
N LEU A 13 2.30 7.21 38.16
CA LEU A 13 1.43 8.21 38.78
C LEU A 13 0.48 8.91 37.79
N LEU A 14 0.81 8.91 36.48
CA LEU A 14 -0.08 9.39 35.43
C LEU A 14 -1.11 8.31 35.06
N GLU A 15 -0.69 7.04 34.99
CA GLU A 15 -1.58 5.91 34.71
C GLU A 15 -2.62 5.68 35.82
N MET A 16 -2.30 5.95 37.09
CA MET A 16 -3.28 5.88 38.18
C MET A 16 -4.27 7.07 38.23
N ALA A 17 -3.96 8.20 37.59
CA ALA A 17 -4.85 9.36 37.55
C ALA A 17 -5.88 9.28 36.41
N GLU A 18 -5.54 8.59 35.32
CA GLU A 18 -6.47 8.32 34.22
C GLU A 18 -7.42 7.16 34.52
N SER A 19 -7.06 6.21 35.41
CA SER A 19 -7.95 5.08 35.74
C SER A 19 -9.11 5.42 36.70
N GLU A 20 -9.11 6.59 37.37
CA GLU A 20 -10.18 6.96 38.33
C GLU A 20 -10.85 8.34 38.08
N GLY A 21 -10.61 8.99 36.93
CA GLY A 21 -11.42 10.15 36.49
C GLY A 21 -11.36 11.40 37.37
N MET A 22 -10.18 11.79 37.85
CA MET A 22 -10.02 12.95 38.76
C MET A 22 -9.87 14.30 38.00
N PRO A 23 -10.59 15.39 38.38
CA PRO A 23 -10.51 16.68 37.65
C PRO A 23 -9.22 17.48 37.89
N PHE A 24 -8.70 18.08 36.81
CA PHE A 24 -7.38 18.72 36.63
C PHE A 24 -6.92 19.73 37.70
N ARG A 25 -7.85 20.36 38.45
CA ARG A 25 -7.50 21.31 39.53
C ARG A 25 -6.97 20.64 40.80
N ARG A 26 -7.26 19.35 41.04
CA ARG A 26 -6.68 18.61 42.18
C ARG A 26 -5.27 18.08 41.91
N LEU A 27 -4.91 17.86 40.65
CA LEU A 27 -3.57 17.44 40.24
C LEU A 27 -2.51 18.54 40.50
N GLN A 28 -2.88 19.80 40.29
CA GLN A 28 -2.00 20.95 40.55
C GLN A 28 -1.65 21.12 42.04
N HIS A 29 -2.55 20.78 42.96
CA HIS A 29 -2.27 20.84 44.40
C HIS A 29 -1.44 19.67 44.92
N LEU A 30 -1.52 18.49 44.30
CA LEU A 30 -0.72 17.32 44.70
C LEU A 30 0.75 17.44 44.24
N ILE A 31 0.98 18.03 43.07
CA ILE A 31 2.32 18.31 42.53
C ILE A 31 3.06 19.38 43.35
N LEU A 32 2.33 20.35 43.92
CA LEU A 32 2.88 21.44 44.74
C LEU A 32 3.25 21.01 46.18
N VAL A 33 2.81 19.83 46.64
CA VAL A 33 3.11 19.30 47.98
C VAL A 33 4.34 18.37 47.98
N PHE A 34 4.76 17.85 46.82
CA PHE A 34 5.92 16.96 46.69
C PHE A 34 7.27 17.67 46.44
N LEU A 35 7.28 18.99 46.30
CA LEU A 35 8.49 19.79 46.15
C LEU A 35 8.71 20.67 47.37
N ARG A 36 9.04 20.02 48.50
CA ARG A 36 9.57 20.71 49.68
C ARG A 36 10.77 19.93 50.26
N ASP A 37 11.94 20.47 49.92
CA ASP A 37 13.25 20.40 50.60
C ASP A 37 14.20 19.19 50.29
N PRO A 38 15.52 19.28 50.57
CA PRO A 38 16.54 19.93 49.73
C PRO A 38 17.74 19.03 49.43
N GLY A 39 18.41 19.27 48.30
CA GLY A 39 19.81 18.88 48.13
C GLY A 39 20.13 18.07 46.88
N SER A 40 20.58 18.78 45.83
CA SER A 40 21.85 18.49 45.14
C SER A 40 22.00 19.37 43.90
N ASN A 41 23.09 20.15 43.90
CA ASN A 41 23.78 20.85 42.81
C ASN A 41 23.05 21.87 41.92
N ARG A 42 23.46 23.12 42.15
CA ARG A 42 22.97 24.40 41.60
C ARG A 42 23.68 24.82 40.30
N SER A 43 24.42 23.94 39.62
CA SER A 43 25.29 24.31 38.49
C SER A 43 24.84 23.80 37.12
N MET A 44 23.65 23.18 37.00
CA MET A 44 23.12 22.70 35.72
C MET A 44 21.94 23.54 35.19
N TRP A 45 21.56 24.59 35.92
CA TRP A 45 20.45 25.50 35.59
C TRP A 45 20.91 26.86 35.01
N GLU A 46 22.19 27.20 35.08
CA GLU A 46 22.70 28.49 34.56
C GLU A 46 23.06 28.47 33.06
N GLU A 47 23.17 27.30 32.42
CA GLU A 47 23.41 27.18 30.97
C GLU A 47 22.13 27.01 30.14
N THR A 48 21.03 26.49 30.71
CA THR A 48 19.77 26.32 29.98
C THR A 48 18.95 27.62 29.88
N VAL A 49 19.12 28.54 30.83
CA VAL A 49 18.41 29.84 30.85
C VAL A 49 19.09 30.90 29.95
N ARG A 50 20.37 30.73 29.59
CA ARG A 50 21.05 31.62 28.63
C ARG A 50 20.73 31.34 27.16
N MET A 51 20.19 30.16 26.84
CA MET A 51 19.86 29.79 25.46
C MET A 51 18.47 30.28 25.01
N PHE A 52 17.63 30.76 25.95
CA PHE A 52 16.27 31.25 25.68
C PHE A 52 16.10 32.77 25.67
N SER A 53 17.17 33.57 25.83
CA SER A 53 17.10 35.04 25.76
C SER A 53 17.55 35.67 24.43
N VAL A 54 17.87 34.87 23.40
CA VAL A 54 18.37 35.37 22.10
C VAL A 54 17.29 35.37 20.99
N ILE A 55 16.10 34.79 21.23
CA ILE A 55 15.00 34.75 20.25
C ILE A 55 13.81 35.61 20.72
N ARG A 56 14.10 36.80 21.27
CA ARG A 56 13.07 37.81 21.58
C ARG A 56 13.48 39.26 21.31
N SER A 57 14.46 39.47 20.42
CA SER A 57 14.93 40.82 20.03
C SER A 57 15.01 41.07 18.52
N ALA A 58 14.32 40.29 17.68
CA ALA A 58 14.31 40.49 16.22
C ALA A 58 12.94 40.88 15.61
N VAL A 59 11.94 41.21 16.44
CA VAL A 59 10.62 41.66 15.96
C VAL A 59 10.13 42.84 16.78
N SER A 60 10.81 43.99 16.67
CA SER A 60 10.25 45.33 16.93
C SER A 60 11.33 46.40 16.71
N ALA A 61 11.55 46.78 15.45
CA ALA A 61 12.11 48.08 15.09
C ALA A 61 12.07 48.19 13.56
N THR A 62 11.13 48.98 13.04
CA THR A 62 11.37 50.09 12.09
C THR A 62 10.01 50.45 11.48
N CYS A 63 9.26 51.29 12.18
CA CYS A 63 8.17 52.06 11.59
C CYS A 63 8.47 53.55 11.87
N SER A 64 8.21 54.39 10.88
CA SER A 64 8.38 55.85 10.84
C SER A 64 9.75 56.39 10.41
N ARG A 65 9.89 56.58 9.10
CA ARG A 65 10.40 57.85 8.55
C ARG A 65 9.74 58.12 7.20
N THR A 66 8.77 59.03 7.23
CA THR A 66 8.12 59.64 6.08
C THR A 66 9.15 60.48 5.33
N LEU A 67 9.44 60.13 4.08
CA LEU A 67 10.11 60.99 3.11
C LEU A 67 9.29 60.97 1.81
N TYR A 68 8.70 62.13 1.52
CA TYR A 68 7.96 62.44 0.31
C TYR A 68 8.90 62.37 -0.91
N LEU A 69 8.67 61.46 -1.85
CA LEU A 69 9.11 61.58 -3.24
C LEU A 69 8.02 61.01 -4.19
N ARG A 70 7.79 61.75 -5.29
CA ARG A 70 6.73 61.58 -6.30
C ARG A 70 6.84 60.27 -7.11
N PRO A 71 5.76 59.80 -7.76
CA PRO A 71 5.76 58.52 -8.48
C PRO A 71 6.45 58.64 -9.84
N ALA A 72 7.37 57.72 -10.11
CA ALA A 72 7.89 57.45 -11.45
C ALA A 72 7.90 55.93 -11.66
N ASP A 73 6.90 55.49 -12.43
CA ASP A 73 6.95 54.46 -13.46
C ASP A 73 7.66 53.11 -13.19
N ASN A 74 6.82 52.07 -13.17
CA ASN A 74 6.96 50.84 -13.95
C ASN A 74 8.39 50.32 -14.17
N LEU A 75 8.97 49.68 -13.16
CA LEU A 75 9.99 48.64 -13.32
C LEU A 75 10.01 47.89 -11.98
N LEU A 76 9.86 46.55 -11.97
CA LEU A 76 9.82 45.62 -10.81
C LEU A 76 8.48 44.90 -10.54
N ALA A 77 7.55 44.84 -11.49
CA ALA A 77 6.50 43.80 -11.50
C ALA A 77 7.00 42.48 -12.10
N GLY A 78 8.23 42.05 -11.74
CA GLY A 78 9.01 41.11 -12.55
C GLY A 78 9.73 39.99 -11.81
N VAL A 79 9.43 39.67 -10.54
CA VAL A 79 10.04 38.48 -9.88
C VAL A 79 9.08 37.87 -8.85
N ALA A 80 7.96 37.33 -9.31
CA ALA A 80 7.17 36.35 -8.55
C ALA A 80 6.30 35.52 -9.51
N ARG A 81 6.90 34.96 -10.57
CA ARG A 81 6.28 33.82 -11.27
C ARG A 81 6.31 32.66 -10.30
N ARG A 82 5.21 32.46 -9.56
CA ARG A 82 4.84 31.12 -9.08
C ARG A 82 4.92 30.22 -10.32
N TYR A 83 5.83 29.26 -10.33
CA TYR A 83 5.80 28.17 -11.31
C TYR A 83 4.44 27.48 -11.15
N LYS A 84 3.45 27.92 -11.90
CA LYS A 84 2.27 27.12 -12.21
C LYS A 84 2.86 25.89 -12.89
N SER A 85 2.84 24.74 -12.21
CA SER A 85 3.11 23.47 -12.88
C SER A 85 2.26 23.46 -14.14
N ASP A 86 2.86 23.26 -15.31
CA ASP A 86 2.11 23.01 -16.52
C ASP A 86 1.10 21.90 -16.19
N GLY A 87 -0.19 22.24 -16.23
CA GLY A 87 -1.25 21.30 -15.84
C GLY A 87 -1.11 20.04 -16.67
N VAL A 88 -1.25 18.88 -16.03
CA VAL A 88 -1.21 17.58 -16.71
C VAL A 88 -2.18 17.64 -17.89
N LYS A 89 -1.66 17.45 -19.11
CA LYS A 89 -2.47 17.44 -20.34
C LYS A 89 -2.86 16.01 -20.69
N GLY A 90 -4.10 15.82 -21.12
CA GLY A 90 -4.66 14.51 -21.50
C GLY A 90 -5.27 13.75 -20.32
N ALA A 91 -5.95 12.65 -20.64
CA ALA A 91 -6.57 11.80 -19.63
C ALA A 91 -5.52 11.20 -18.68
N VAL A 92 -5.91 11.08 -17.40
CA VAL A 92 -5.15 10.35 -16.38
C VAL A 92 -5.98 9.15 -15.98
N ILE A 93 -5.42 7.96 -16.12
CA ILE A 93 -6.08 6.70 -15.74
C ILE A 93 -5.58 6.23 -14.38
N GLY A 94 -6.47 5.64 -13.59
CA GLY A 94 -6.10 4.94 -12.36
C GLY A 94 -5.94 3.46 -12.67
N ILE A 95 -4.78 2.89 -12.36
CA ILE A 95 -4.52 1.47 -12.55
C ILE A 95 -4.23 0.85 -11.20
N ASP A 96 -5.05 -0.13 -10.83
CA ASP A 96 -4.71 -1.08 -9.81
C ASP A 96 -3.89 -2.22 -10.43
N LEU A 97 -2.60 -2.28 -10.09
CA LEU A 97 -1.69 -3.34 -10.56
C LEU A 97 -1.57 -4.40 -9.47
N GLY A 98 -2.54 -5.31 -9.38
CA GLY A 98 -2.56 -6.35 -8.34
C GLY A 98 -1.70 -7.58 -8.67
N THR A 99 -1.46 -8.40 -7.64
CA THR A 99 -0.65 -9.64 -7.76
C THR A 99 -1.34 -10.67 -8.65
N THR A 100 -2.65 -10.82 -8.52
CA THR A 100 -3.46 -11.81 -9.26
C THR A 100 -4.29 -11.17 -10.35
N ASN A 101 -4.93 -10.05 -10.08
CA ASN A 101 -5.73 -9.30 -11.05
C ASN A 101 -5.29 -7.85 -11.08
N SER A 102 -5.56 -7.18 -12.20
CA SER A 102 -5.39 -5.75 -12.37
C SER A 102 -6.70 -5.13 -12.83
N CYS A 103 -6.94 -3.89 -12.41
CA CYS A 103 -8.14 -3.14 -12.74
C CYS A 103 -7.74 -1.75 -13.24
N VAL A 104 -8.52 -1.19 -14.16
CA VAL A 104 -8.31 0.17 -14.65
C VAL A 104 -9.60 0.97 -14.56
N ALA A 105 -9.46 2.23 -14.15
CA ALA A 105 -10.56 3.17 -13.99
C ALA A 105 -10.21 4.53 -14.61
N VAL A 106 -11.25 5.24 -15.03
CA VAL A 106 -11.18 6.60 -15.57
C VAL A 106 -12.11 7.51 -14.78
N MET A 107 -11.85 8.81 -14.80
CA MET A 107 -12.77 9.79 -14.22
C MET A 107 -13.76 10.27 -15.29
N GLU A 108 -15.05 10.02 -15.08
CA GLU A 108 -16.15 10.59 -15.88
C GLU A 108 -16.79 11.74 -15.10
N GLY A 109 -16.37 12.96 -15.41
CA GLY A 109 -16.75 14.14 -14.63
C GLY A 109 -16.19 14.06 -13.21
N LYS A 110 -17.06 13.81 -12.23
CA LYS A 110 -16.69 13.66 -10.81
C LYS A 110 -16.68 12.21 -10.32
N GLN A 111 -17.17 11.26 -11.12
CA GLN A 111 -17.29 9.87 -10.71
C GLN A 111 -16.17 9.04 -11.33
N ALA A 112 -15.58 8.16 -10.51
CA ALA A 112 -14.65 7.15 -11.01
C ALA A 112 -15.46 6.00 -11.62
N ARG A 113 -15.05 5.55 -12.80
CA ARG A 113 -15.66 4.41 -13.50
C ARG A 113 -14.62 3.37 -13.83
N VAL A 114 -14.86 2.15 -13.35
CA VAL A 114 -14.10 0.96 -13.76
C VAL A 114 -14.54 0.58 -15.17
N ILE A 115 -13.57 0.33 -16.04
CA ILE A 115 -13.81 0.00 -17.45
C ILE A 115 -13.61 -1.49 -17.71
N GLU A 116 -14.39 -2.03 -18.63
CA GLU A 116 -14.30 -3.44 -19.05
C GLU A 116 -13.17 -3.59 -20.08
N ASN A 117 -12.43 -4.70 -19.99
CA ASN A 117 -11.43 -5.07 -20.98
C ASN A 117 -12.08 -5.63 -22.26
N ALA A 118 -11.26 -5.96 -23.25
CA ALA A 118 -11.72 -6.54 -24.52
C ALA A 118 -12.48 -7.87 -24.35
N GLU A 119 -12.27 -8.56 -23.22
CA GLU A 119 -12.92 -9.80 -22.85
C GLU A 119 -14.26 -9.59 -22.10
N GLY A 120 -14.69 -8.33 -21.90
CA GLY A 120 -15.97 -7.98 -21.28
C GLY A 120 -16.00 -8.08 -19.76
N VAL A 121 -14.83 -8.14 -19.11
CA VAL A 121 -14.71 -8.22 -17.64
C VAL A 121 -13.96 -7.00 -17.09
N ARG A 122 -14.27 -6.63 -15.84
CA ARG A 122 -13.73 -5.43 -15.19
C ARG A 122 -12.34 -5.58 -14.60
N THR A 123 -11.85 -6.81 -14.51
CA THR A 123 -10.50 -7.12 -14.05
C THR A 123 -9.79 -7.99 -15.06
N THR A 124 -8.48 -7.83 -15.16
CA THR A 124 -7.63 -8.61 -16.06
C THR A 124 -6.64 -9.39 -15.23
N PRO A 125 -6.51 -10.72 -15.41
CA PRO A 125 -5.49 -11.50 -14.72
C PRO A 125 -4.10 -10.91 -14.96
N SER A 126 -3.30 -10.74 -13.90
CA SER A 126 -1.90 -10.30 -13.94
C SER A 126 -0.98 -11.46 -14.38
N VAL A 127 -1.32 -12.06 -15.52
CA VAL A 127 -0.69 -13.27 -16.07
C VAL A 127 -0.18 -12.96 -17.47
N ILE A 128 1.07 -13.33 -17.73
CA ILE A 128 1.76 -13.15 -19.01
C ILE A 128 2.23 -14.52 -19.47
N ALA A 129 2.09 -14.85 -20.75
CA ALA A 129 2.65 -16.07 -21.29
C ALA A 129 3.38 -15.82 -22.60
N PHE A 130 4.42 -16.61 -22.84
CA PHE A 130 5.12 -16.63 -24.13
C PHE A 130 4.84 -17.96 -24.83
N THR A 131 4.22 -17.89 -26.00
CA THR A 131 3.93 -19.08 -26.82
C THR A 131 5.21 -19.59 -27.46
N LYS A 132 5.16 -20.83 -27.99
CA LYS A 132 6.29 -21.44 -28.71
C LYS A 132 6.68 -20.65 -29.95
N ASP A 133 5.73 -19.95 -30.55
CA ASP A 133 5.93 -19.13 -31.75
C ASP A 133 6.48 -17.72 -31.41
N GLY A 134 6.73 -17.45 -30.12
CA GLY A 134 7.27 -16.18 -29.64
C GLY A 134 6.23 -15.09 -29.41
N GLU A 135 4.94 -15.41 -29.53
CA GLU A 135 3.84 -14.48 -29.22
C GLU A 135 3.72 -14.26 -27.72
N ARG A 136 3.44 -13.01 -27.32
CA ARG A 136 3.17 -12.65 -25.93
C ARG A 136 1.67 -12.54 -25.69
N LEU A 137 1.14 -13.38 -24.81
CA LEU A 137 -0.23 -13.32 -24.31
C LEU A 137 -0.27 -12.61 -22.96
N VAL A 138 -1.33 -11.85 -22.69
CA VAL A 138 -1.55 -11.15 -21.41
C VAL A 138 -3.01 -11.35 -20.98
N GLY A 139 -3.27 -11.53 -19.69
CA GLY A 139 -4.63 -11.62 -19.16
C GLY A 139 -5.27 -12.99 -19.34
N ALA A 140 -6.56 -13.01 -19.68
CA ALA A 140 -7.33 -14.25 -19.81
C ALA A 140 -6.73 -15.24 -20.86
N PRO A 141 -6.24 -14.81 -22.04
CA PRO A 141 -5.54 -15.69 -22.97
C PRO A 141 -4.32 -16.39 -22.35
N ALA A 142 -3.50 -15.67 -21.60
CA ALA A 142 -2.35 -16.24 -20.90
C ALA A 142 -2.79 -17.22 -19.79
N LYS A 143 -3.82 -16.86 -19.00
CA LYS A 143 -4.38 -17.70 -17.95
C LYS A 143 -4.88 -19.05 -18.50
N ARG A 144 -5.59 -19.06 -19.63
CA ARG A 144 -6.20 -20.28 -20.21
C ARG A 144 -5.19 -21.36 -20.59
N GLN A 145 -3.99 -20.97 -21.01
CA GLN A 145 -2.96 -21.91 -21.47
C GLN A 145 -1.90 -22.23 -20.41
N ALA A 146 -2.03 -21.69 -19.19
CA ALA A 146 -1.02 -21.87 -18.15
C ALA A 146 -0.75 -23.35 -17.83
N VAL A 147 -1.79 -24.19 -17.85
CA VAL A 147 -1.69 -25.63 -17.54
C VAL A 147 -0.81 -26.38 -18.53
N THR A 148 -0.86 -26.01 -19.81
CA THR A 148 -0.08 -26.67 -20.87
C THR A 148 1.26 -26.00 -21.15
N ASN A 149 1.52 -24.82 -20.57
CA ASN A 149 2.71 -24.02 -20.79
C ASN A 149 3.21 -23.34 -19.49
N SER A 150 3.26 -24.09 -18.39
CA SER A 150 3.51 -23.56 -17.05
C SER A 150 4.88 -22.88 -16.92
N GLN A 151 5.93 -23.42 -17.56
CA GLN A 151 7.28 -22.87 -17.51
C GLN A 151 7.44 -21.50 -18.20
N ASN A 152 6.57 -21.17 -19.16
CA ASN A 152 6.60 -19.89 -19.87
C ASN A 152 5.38 -19.01 -19.57
N THR A 153 4.65 -19.33 -18.51
CA THR A 153 3.52 -18.55 -18.01
C THR A 153 3.90 -17.93 -16.67
N LEU A 154 4.03 -16.62 -16.67
CA LEU A 154 4.46 -15.79 -15.56
C LEU A 154 3.23 -15.22 -14.85
N TYR A 155 3.12 -15.48 -13.56
CA TYR A 155 2.05 -14.98 -12.67
C TYR A 155 2.66 -14.63 -11.31
N ALA A 156 1.91 -13.92 -10.46
CA ALA A 156 2.35 -13.48 -9.13
C ALA A 156 3.69 -12.69 -9.10
N THR A 157 4.16 -12.19 -10.25
CA THR A 157 5.47 -11.53 -10.36
C THR A 157 5.59 -10.23 -9.57
N LYS A 158 4.46 -9.67 -9.10
CA LYS A 158 4.44 -8.56 -8.14
C LYS A 158 5.11 -8.92 -6.81
N ARG A 159 5.14 -10.20 -6.42
CA ARG A 159 5.90 -10.70 -5.25
C ARG A 159 7.42 -10.54 -5.44
N LEU A 160 7.90 -10.53 -6.68
CA LEU A 160 9.32 -10.43 -7.05
C LEU A 160 9.78 -8.99 -7.33
N ILE A 161 8.86 -8.06 -7.59
CA ILE A 161 9.21 -6.70 -8.03
C ILE A 161 10.03 -5.97 -6.97
N GLY A 162 11.17 -5.40 -7.38
CA GLY A 162 12.07 -4.67 -6.51
C GLY A 162 12.85 -5.51 -5.49
N ARG A 163 12.84 -6.85 -5.60
CA ARG A 163 13.52 -7.77 -4.66
C ARG A 163 14.84 -8.31 -5.19
N ARG A 164 15.70 -8.72 -4.25
CA ARG A 164 16.95 -9.42 -4.52
C ARG A 164 16.67 -10.91 -4.69
N PHE A 165 17.47 -11.58 -5.52
CA PHE A 165 17.33 -13.03 -5.70
C PHE A 165 17.51 -13.80 -4.39
N ASP A 166 18.40 -13.33 -3.50
CA ASP A 166 18.70 -13.97 -2.20
C ASP A 166 17.68 -13.67 -1.09
N ASP A 167 16.64 -12.88 -1.36
CA ASP A 167 15.58 -12.62 -0.38
C ASP A 167 14.95 -13.97 0.04
N PRO A 168 14.86 -14.28 1.36
CA PRO A 168 14.28 -15.54 1.84
C PRO A 168 12.90 -15.84 1.25
N GLU A 169 12.11 -14.80 1.00
CA GLU A 169 10.78 -14.95 0.44
C GLU A 169 10.82 -15.31 -1.05
N VAL A 170 11.74 -14.70 -1.83
CA VAL A 170 12.01 -15.12 -3.22
C VAL A 170 12.49 -16.57 -3.28
N GLN A 171 13.30 -16.99 -2.31
CA GLN A 171 13.78 -18.38 -2.21
C GLN A 171 12.67 -19.40 -1.88
N LYS A 172 11.55 -18.96 -1.28
CA LYS A 172 10.35 -19.79 -1.16
C LYS A 172 9.68 -19.93 -2.53
N ASP A 173 9.46 -18.82 -3.23
CA ASP A 173 8.81 -18.83 -4.54
C ASP A 173 9.56 -19.68 -5.57
N VAL A 174 10.90 -19.64 -5.57
CA VAL A 174 11.77 -20.47 -6.42
C VAL A 174 11.43 -21.97 -6.34
N LYS A 175 10.93 -22.45 -5.19
CA LYS A 175 10.63 -23.86 -4.95
C LYS A 175 9.20 -24.25 -5.35
N VAL A 176 8.31 -23.27 -5.48
CA VAL A 176 6.86 -23.49 -5.61
C VAL A 176 6.38 -23.18 -7.03
N VAL A 177 6.88 -22.11 -7.63
CA VAL A 177 6.43 -21.69 -8.97
C VAL A 177 7.05 -22.53 -10.08
N PRO A 178 6.33 -22.80 -11.19
CA PRO A 178 6.81 -23.66 -12.28
C PRO A 178 7.76 -22.95 -13.25
N PHE A 179 7.68 -21.62 -13.34
CA PHE A 179 8.58 -20.82 -14.17
C PHE A 179 9.90 -20.58 -13.44
N LYS A 180 10.96 -20.29 -14.19
CA LYS A 180 12.27 -20.07 -13.59
C LYS A 180 12.39 -18.66 -13.04
N ILE A 181 12.67 -18.55 -11.75
CA ILE A 181 13.21 -17.33 -11.14
C ILE A 181 14.74 -17.42 -11.19
N VAL A 182 15.40 -16.37 -11.67
CA VAL A 182 16.83 -16.33 -11.95
C VAL A 182 17.46 -15.07 -11.34
N ARG A 183 18.75 -15.15 -11.03
CA ARG A 183 19.53 -14.01 -10.55
C ARG A 183 19.98 -13.15 -11.73
N ALA A 184 19.63 -11.87 -11.74
CA ALA A 184 20.18 -10.91 -12.69
C ALA A 184 21.63 -10.52 -12.37
N SER A 185 22.31 -9.90 -13.32
CA SER A 185 23.71 -9.46 -13.16
C SER A 185 23.93 -8.52 -11.99
N ASN A 186 22.93 -7.72 -11.64
CA ASN A 186 22.97 -6.82 -10.48
C ASN A 186 22.60 -7.50 -9.15
N GLY A 187 22.13 -8.76 -9.17
CA GLY A 187 21.68 -9.53 -8.02
C GLY A 187 20.17 -9.54 -7.78
N ASP A 188 19.37 -8.87 -8.63
CA ASP A 188 17.92 -8.82 -8.48
C ASP A 188 17.24 -10.13 -8.92
N ALA A 189 16.03 -10.35 -8.40
CA ALA A 189 15.19 -11.48 -8.78
C ALA A 189 14.53 -11.19 -10.14
N TRP A 190 14.88 -11.95 -11.17
CA TRP A 190 14.28 -11.89 -12.51
C TRP A 190 13.59 -13.21 -12.83
N VAL A 191 12.86 -13.26 -13.94
CA VAL A 191 12.23 -14.48 -14.44
C VAL A 191 12.75 -14.83 -15.82
N GLU A 192 12.76 -16.11 -16.16
CA GLU A 192 13.14 -16.62 -17.48
C GLU A 192 11.97 -17.34 -18.14
N ALA A 193 11.66 -16.96 -19.38
CA ALA A 193 10.71 -17.65 -20.25
C ALA A 193 11.26 -17.73 -21.66
N GLN A 194 11.13 -18.88 -22.32
CA GLN A 194 11.68 -19.14 -23.67
C GLN A 194 13.19 -18.81 -23.76
N GLY A 195 13.96 -19.09 -22.70
CA GLY A 195 15.40 -18.81 -22.62
C GLY A 195 15.76 -17.32 -22.58
N LYS A 196 14.78 -16.43 -22.43
CA LYS A 196 14.98 -14.98 -22.29
C LYS A 196 14.66 -14.55 -20.87
N MET A 197 15.50 -13.68 -20.33
CA MET A 197 15.30 -13.10 -19.00
C MET A 197 14.46 -11.82 -19.08
N TYR A 198 13.56 -11.67 -18.12
CA TYR A 198 12.70 -10.49 -17.95
C TYR A 198 12.77 -10.04 -16.50
N SER A 199 12.94 -8.73 -16.30
CA SER A 199 12.74 -8.12 -14.99
C SER A 199 11.26 -8.15 -14.60
N PRO A 200 10.92 -8.20 -13.30
CA PRO A 200 9.53 -8.09 -12.86
C PRO A 200 8.87 -6.79 -13.33
N SER A 201 9.62 -5.69 -13.46
CA SER A 201 9.11 -4.44 -14.04
C SER A 201 8.71 -4.59 -15.50
N GLN A 202 9.44 -5.35 -16.32
CA GLN A 202 9.02 -5.64 -17.70
C GLN A 202 7.76 -6.49 -17.74
N VAL A 203 7.64 -7.48 -16.85
CA VAL A 203 6.44 -8.32 -16.76
C VAL A 203 5.23 -7.49 -16.34
N GLY A 204 5.36 -6.66 -15.30
CA GLY A 204 4.33 -5.71 -14.87
C GLY A 204 3.97 -4.70 -15.97
N ALA A 205 4.96 -4.26 -16.75
CA ALA A 205 4.71 -3.36 -17.88
C ALA A 205 3.80 -3.98 -18.95
N TYR A 206 3.88 -5.30 -19.20
CA TYR A 206 2.97 -5.96 -20.14
C TYR A 206 1.51 -5.95 -19.66
N VAL A 207 1.29 -6.06 -18.36
CA VAL A 207 -0.05 -5.90 -17.77
C VAL A 207 -0.51 -4.45 -17.89
N LEU A 208 0.36 -3.49 -17.55
CA LEU A 208 0.06 -2.06 -17.68
C LEU A 208 -0.22 -1.63 -19.14
N MET A 209 0.45 -2.24 -20.12
CA MET A 209 0.14 -2.04 -21.55
C MET A 209 -1.29 -2.47 -21.87
N LYS A 210 -1.73 -3.64 -21.41
CA LYS A 210 -3.12 -4.10 -21.60
C LYS A 210 -4.13 -3.18 -20.90
N MET A 211 -3.79 -2.63 -19.72
CA MET A 211 -4.64 -1.67 -19.00
C MET A 211 -4.75 -0.35 -19.76
N LYS A 212 -3.63 0.12 -20.30
CA LYS A 212 -3.58 1.30 -21.18
C LYS A 212 -4.41 1.08 -22.45
N GLU A 213 -4.22 -0.02 -23.16
CA GLU A 213 -4.98 -0.36 -24.38
C GLU A 213 -6.49 -0.41 -24.12
N THR A 214 -6.88 -0.93 -22.96
CA THR A 214 -8.28 -0.96 -22.50
C THR A 214 -8.83 0.45 -22.32
N ALA A 215 -8.07 1.34 -21.66
CA ALA A 215 -8.47 2.73 -21.48
C ALA A 215 -8.49 3.52 -22.79
N GLU A 216 -7.52 3.32 -23.67
CA GLU A 216 -7.46 3.98 -24.99
C GLU A 216 -8.65 3.59 -25.86
N SER A 217 -9.02 2.31 -25.84
CA SER A 217 -10.19 1.78 -26.55
C SER A 217 -11.49 2.36 -26.00
N TYR A 218 -11.60 2.52 -24.68
CA TYR A 218 -12.77 3.12 -24.02
C TYR A 218 -12.88 4.63 -24.30
N LEU A 219 -11.77 5.37 -24.20
CA LEU A 219 -11.74 6.83 -24.36
C LEU A 219 -11.67 7.31 -25.82
N GLY A 220 -11.33 6.42 -26.76
CA GLY A 220 -11.12 6.75 -28.17
C GLY A 220 -9.92 7.67 -28.43
N THR A 221 -8.99 7.80 -27.48
CA THR A 221 -7.82 8.68 -27.57
C THR A 221 -6.60 8.04 -26.90
N ALA A 222 -5.40 8.49 -27.25
CA ALA A 222 -4.16 8.00 -26.65
C ALA A 222 -4.05 8.39 -25.17
N VAL A 223 -3.57 7.45 -24.35
CA VAL A 223 -3.40 7.64 -22.90
C VAL A 223 -1.91 7.65 -22.57
N HIS A 224 -1.47 8.75 -21.96
CA HIS A 224 -0.06 8.94 -21.59
C HIS A 224 0.18 9.03 -20.10
N ASN A 225 -0.83 9.30 -19.28
CA ASN A 225 -0.64 9.54 -17.86
C ASN A 225 -1.39 8.52 -17.02
N ALA A 226 -0.76 8.05 -15.94
CA ALA A 226 -1.39 7.12 -15.02
C ALA A 226 -1.06 7.43 -13.55
N VAL A 227 -1.96 7.01 -12.68
CA VAL A 227 -1.70 6.77 -11.25
C VAL A 227 -1.72 5.26 -11.06
N VAL A 228 -0.70 4.70 -10.42
CA VAL A 228 -0.57 3.25 -10.23
C VAL A 228 -0.54 2.92 -8.74
N THR A 229 -1.28 1.90 -8.33
CA THR A 229 -1.33 1.44 -6.92
C THR A 229 -0.12 0.58 -6.57
N VAL A 230 0.22 0.56 -5.28
CA VAL A 230 1.16 -0.39 -4.66
C VAL A 230 0.72 -0.71 -3.23
N PRO A 231 1.14 -1.86 -2.65
CA PRO A 231 0.92 -2.16 -1.24
C PRO A 231 1.50 -1.07 -0.33
N ALA A 232 0.91 -0.86 0.84
CA ALA A 232 1.38 0.17 1.77
C ALA A 232 2.83 -0.09 2.21
N TYR A 233 3.18 -1.37 2.35
CA TYR A 233 4.49 -1.87 2.78
C TYR A 233 5.58 -1.84 1.73
N PHE A 234 5.27 -1.43 0.49
CA PHE A 234 6.29 -1.35 -0.53
C PHE A 234 7.38 -0.34 -0.16
N ASN A 235 8.62 -0.83 -0.14
CA ASN A 235 9.81 0.00 0.06
C ASN A 235 10.16 0.81 -1.21
N ASP A 236 11.16 1.68 -1.10
CA ASP A 236 11.57 2.57 -2.20
C ASP A 236 11.98 1.82 -3.48
N SER A 237 12.66 0.67 -3.36
CA SER A 237 13.06 -0.16 -4.50
C SER A 237 11.83 -0.70 -5.23
N GLN A 238 10.85 -1.21 -4.49
CA GLN A 238 9.62 -1.77 -5.06
C GLN A 238 8.76 -0.68 -5.71
N ARG A 239 8.62 0.49 -5.07
CA ARG A 239 7.92 1.65 -5.65
C ARG A 239 8.58 2.14 -6.92
N GLN A 240 9.91 2.23 -6.94
CA GLN A 240 10.66 2.65 -8.11
C GLN A 240 10.51 1.62 -9.25
N ALA A 241 10.61 0.32 -8.94
CA ALA A 241 10.42 -0.74 -9.92
C ALA A 241 9.01 -0.75 -10.53
N THR A 242 7.96 -0.44 -9.76
CA THR A 242 6.59 -0.25 -10.28
C THR A 242 6.49 0.99 -11.16
N LYS A 243 7.14 2.10 -10.79
CA LYS A 243 7.20 3.30 -11.62
C LYS A 243 7.91 3.04 -12.96
N ASP A 244 8.98 2.26 -12.93
CA ASP A 244 9.72 1.84 -14.12
C ASP A 244 8.87 0.93 -15.00
N ALA A 245 8.05 0.05 -14.43
CA ALA A 245 7.07 -0.74 -15.19
C ALA A 245 6.11 0.16 -15.98
N GLY A 246 5.59 1.22 -15.34
CA GLY A 246 4.75 2.21 -16.04
C GLY A 246 5.49 2.93 -17.16
N LYS A 247 6.75 3.30 -16.94
CA LYS A 247 7.59 3.92 -17.98
C LYS A 247 7.81 2.98 -19.18
N ILE A 248 8.08 1.70 -18.93
CA ILE A 248 8.23 0.67 -19.98
C ILE A 248 6.92 0.49 -20.76
N ALA A 249 5.76 0.61 -20.08
CA ALA A 249 4.44 0.58 -20.71
C ALA A 249 4.09 1.85 -21.52
N GLY A 250 4.98 2.85 -21.56
CA GLY A 250 4.72 4.13 -22.21
C GLY A 250 3.71 4.99 -21.46
N LEU A 251 3.66 4.86 -20.13
CA LEU A 251 2.88 5.68 -19.21
C LEU A 251 3.81 6.59 -18.39
N ASN A 252 3.44 7.85 -18.31
CA ASN A 252 3.95 8.81 -17.35
C ASN A 252 3.23 8.58 -16.01
N VAL A 253 3.89 7.86 -15.10
CA VAL A 253 3.35 7.59 -13.76
C VAL A 253 3.49 8.86 -12.92
N LEU A 254 2.39 9.60 -12.82
CA LEU A 254 2.31 10.88 -12.11
C LEU A 254 2.41 10.68 -10.59
N ARG A 255 1.85 9.57 -10.10
CA ARG A 255 1.84 9.22 -8.70
C ARG A 255 1.77 7.70 -8.55
N VAL A 256 2.52 7.21 -7.58
CA VAL A 256 2.33 5.88 -7.01
C VAL A 256 1.55 6.07 -5.71
N ILE A 257 0.40 5.44 -5.58
CA ILE A 257 -0.47 5.57 -4.40
C ILE A 257 -0.56 4.25 -3.66
N ASN A 258 -0.69 4.31 -2.34
CA ASN A 258 -0.91 3.10 -1.55
C ASN A 258 -2.32 2.56 -1.81
N GLU A 259 -2.44 1.26 -2.00
CA GLU A 259 -3.70 0.52 -2.16
C GLU A 259 -4.74 0.90 -1.09
N PRO A 260 -4.44 0.86 0.23
CA PRO A 260 -5.44 1.22 1.23
C PRO A 260 -5.84 2.70 1.18
N THR A 261 -4.95 3.60 0.74
CA THR A 261 -5.30 5.01 0.53
C THR A 261 -6.20 5.18 -0.68
N ALA A 262 -5.97 4.44 -1.77
CA ALA A 262 -6.83 4.45 -2.94
C ALA A 262 -8.24 3.91 -2.62
N ALA A 263 -8.33 2.85 -1.81
CA ALA A 263 -9.59 2.31 -1.33
C ALA A 263 -10.34 3.30 -0.43
N ALA A 264 -9.63 3.94 0.51
CA ALA A 264 -10.22 4.98 1.36
C ALA A 264 -10.72 6.18 0.55
N LEU A 265 -9.99 6.60 -0.50
CA LEU A 265 -10.46 7.63 -1.43
C LEU A 265 -11.76 7.20 -2.11
N SER A 266 -11.82 5.97 -2.64
CA SER A 266 -13.05 5.43 -3.24
C SER A 266 -14.24 5.44 -2.28
N TYR A 267 -14.01 5.06 -1.01
CA TYR A 267 -15.04 5.05 0.03
C TYR A 267 -15.48 6.43 0.52
N GLY A 268 -14.52 7.37 0.60
CA GLY A 268 -14.67 8.67 1.25
C GLY A 268 -14.99 9.82 0.30
N LEU A 269 -14.99 9.62 -1.01
CA LEU A 269 -15.21 10.68 -2.02
C LEU A 269 -16.48 11.52 -1.78
N ASP A 270 -17.54 10.93 -1.22
CA ASP A 270 -18.82 11.60 -0.97
C ASP A 270 -19.12 11.83 0.54
N LYS A 271 -18.18 11.52 1.44
CA LYS A 271 -18.42 11.55 2.89
C LYS A 271 -17.77 12.78 3.53
N ALA A 272 -18.57 13.59 4.21
CA ALA A 272 -18.14 14.84 4.84
C ALA A 272 -17.76 14.72 6.32
N GLU A 273 -17.92 13.54 6.91
CA GLU A 273 -17.73 13.33 8.36
C GLU A 273 -16.30 12.91 8.70
N ASP A 274 -15.81 13.45 9.82
CA ASP A 274 -14.51 13.07 10.37
C ASP A 274 -14.61 11.65 10.97
N LYS A 275 -13.81 10.71 10.44
CA LYS A 275 -13.96 9.27 10.72
C LYS A 275 -12.63 8.56 10.77
N ILE A 276 -12.55 7.56 11.63
CA ILE A 276 -11.45 6.59 11.64
C ILE A 276 -11.95 5.32 10.98
N ILE A 277 -11.20 4.85 9.98
CA ILE A 277 -11.48 3.61 9.26
C ILE A 277 -10.29 2.67 9.37
N ALA A 278 -10.57 1.37 9.39
CA ALA A 278 -9.57 0.36 9.08
C ALA A 278 -9.84 -0.18 7.68
N VAL A 279 -8.78 -0.21 6.88
CA VAL A 279 -8.78 -0.81 5.54
C VAL A 279 -8.05 -2.13 5.64
N TYR A 280 -8.81 -3.23 5.59
CA TYR A 280 -8.32 -4.60 5.57
C TYR A 280 -8.33 -5.08 4.12
N ASP A 281 -7.15 -5.31 3.55
CA ASP A 281 -6.94 -5.70 2.16
C ASP A 281 -6.23 -7.05 2.15
N LEU A 282 -6.96 -8.12 1.80
CA LEU A 282 -6.40 -9.47 1.64
C LEU A 282 -6.54 -9.88 0.18
N GLY A 283 -5.53 -9.52 -0.61
CA GLY A 283 -5.49 -9.81 -2.03
C GLY A 283 -4.97 -11.20 -2.36
N GLY A 284 -4.78 -11.45 -3.65
CA GLY A 284 -4.28 -12.74 -4.13
C GLY A 284 -2.86 -13.12 -3.69
N GLY A 285 -2.05 -12.19 -3.17
CA GLY A 285 -0.72 -12.52 -2.67
C GLY A 285 -0.11 -11.60 -1.63
N THR A 286 -0.85 -10.58 -1.17
CA THR A 286 -0.43 -9.63 -0.14
C THR A 286 -1.58 -9.37 0.82
N PHE A 287 -1.24 -9.10 2.07
CA PHE A 287 -2.17 -8.69 3.11
C PHE A 287 -1.71 -7.33 3.67
N ASP A 288 -2.60 -6.36 3.68
CA ASP A 288 -2.38 -5.04 4.25
C ASP A 288 -3.55 -4.68 5.19
N ILE A 289 -3.25 -4.14 6.37
CA ILE A 289 -4.22 -3.52 7.29
C ILE A 289 -3.75 -2.11 7.61
N SER A 290 -4.56 -1.11 7.29
CA SER A 290 -4.21 0.30 7.53
C SER A 290 -5.30 1.01 8.29
N ILE A 291 -4.91 1.78 9.33
CA ILE A 291 -5.82 2.67 10.04
C ILE A 291 -5.67 4.06 9.43
N LEU A 292 -6.76 4.58 8.89
CA LEU A 292 -6.81 5.89 8.26
C LEU A 292 -7.79 6.79 9.01
N GLU A 293 -7.38 8.04 9.17
CA GLU A 293 -8.23 9.11 9.68
C GLU A 293 -8.61 10.01 8.51
N ILE A 294 -9.90 10.23 8.35
CA ILE A 294 -10.47 11.14 7.36
C ILE A 294 -10.89 12.39 8.12
N GLN A 295 -10.31 13.54 7.78
CA GLN A 295 -10.70 14.83 8.35
C GLN A 295 -10.94 15.83 7.23
N LYS A 296 -12.17 16.31 7.06
CA LYS A 296 -12.54 17.34 6.05
C LYS A 296 -11.98 17.05 4.64
N GLY A 297 -12.01 15.79 4.22
CA GLY A 297 -11.50 15.33 2.92
C GLY A 297 -9.98 15.14 2.83
N VAL A 298 -9.25 15.30 3.94
CA VAL A 298 -7.84 14.92 4.08
C VAL A 298 -7.78 13.50 4.63
N PHE A 299 -6.99 12.64 3.98
CA PHE A 299 -6.77 11.26 4.38
C PHE A 299 -5.37 11.15 4.99
N GLU A 300 -5.30 10.78 6.27
CA GLU A 300 -4.05 10.55 6.99
C GLU A 300 -3.94 9.07 7.37
N VAL A 301 -2.82 8.43 7.01
CA VAL A 301 -2.52 7.06 7.46
C VAL A 301 -1.92 7.16 8.86
N LYS A 302 -2.63 6.64 9.87
CA LYS A 302 -2.20 6.65 11.28
C LYS A 302 -1.23 5.51 11.57
N SER A 303 -1.55 4.33 11.06
CA SER A 303 -0.71 3.15 11.17
C SER A 303 -0.98 2.22 10.00
N THR A 304 0.04 1.46 9.62
CA THR A 304 -0.07 0.39 8.63
C THR A 304 0.61 -0.86 9.21
N ASN A 305 -0.08 -1.99 9.01
CA ASN A 305 0.11 -3.40 9.32
C ASN A 305 0.17 -4.32 8.07
N GLY A 306 0.94 -5.41 7.96
CA GLY A 306 0.77 -6.29 6.81
C GLY A 306 1.82 -7.38 6.63
N ASP A 307 1.58 -8.23 5.63
CA ASP A 307 2.48 -9.26 5.14
C ASP A 307 2.45 -9.32 3.61
N THR A 308 3.59 -9.02 2.98
CA THR A 308 3.75 -9.01 1.52
C THR A 308 3.80 -10.41 0.88
N PHE A 309 3.71 -11.49 1.67
CA PHE A 309 3.72 -12.89 1.24
C PHE A 309 2.57 -13.70 1.86
N LEU A 310 1.49 -13.04 2.26
CA LEU A 310 0.27 -13.70 2.69
C LEU A 310 -0.88 -13.26 1.77
N GLY A 311 -1.51 -14.20 1.08
CA GLY A 311 -2.70 -13.91 0.27
C GLY A 311 -3.34 -15.17 -0.28
N GLY A 312 -4.27 -15.01 -1.22
CA GLY A 312 -5.04 -16.12 -1.79
C GLY A 312 -4.20 -17.31 -2.29
N GLU A 313 -3.01 -17.05 -2.85
CA GLU A 313 -2.10 -18.12 -3.29
C GLU A 313 -1.68 -19.07 -2.15
N ASP A 314 -1.57 -18.57 -0.92
CA ASP A 314 -1.21 -19.37 0.26
C ASP A 314 -2.38 -20.25 0.71
N PHE A 315 -3.61 -19.77 0.57
CA PHE A 315 -4.83 -20.55 0.79
C PHE A 315 -4.95 -21.66 -0.27
N ASP A 316 -4.70 -21.32 -1.54
CA ASP A 316 -4.71 -22.28 -2.64
C ASP A 316 -3.64 -23.36 -2.43
N ASN A 317 -2.42 -22.97 -2.02
CA ASN A 317 -1.35 -23.89 -1.68
C ASN A 317 -1.74 -24.83 -0.53
N ALA A 318 -2.29 -24.29 0.57
CA ALA A 318 -2.71 -25.09 1.72
C ALA A 318 -3.75 -26.15 1.32
N LEU A 319 -4.73 -25.76 0.50
CA LEU A 319 -5.76 -26.69 0.04
C LEU A 319 -5.21 -27.73 -0.94
N VAL A 320 -4.32 -27.34 -1.84
CA VAL A 320 -3.65 -28.26 -2.77
C VAL A 320 -2.81 -29.28 -2.02
N HIS A 321 -2.08 -28.86 -0.99
CA HIS A 321 -1.35 -29.78 -0.12
C HIS A 321 -2.28 -30.78 0.59
N TYR A 322 -3.40 -30.30 1.13
CA TYR A 322 -4.40 -31.16 1.76
C TYR A 322 -4.96 -32.20 0.78
N LEU A 323 -5.41 -31.75 -0.41
CA LEU A 323 -5.99 -32.64 -1.43
C LEU A 323 -4.97 -33.64 -1.96
N ALA A 324 -3.71 -33.24 -2.14
CA ALA A 324 -2.65 -34.15 -2.54
C ALA A 324 -2.35 -35.21 -1.47
N ALA A 325 -2.39 -34.83 -0.19
CA ALA A 325 -2.21 -35.76 0.92
C ALA A 325 -3.36 -36.78 1.01
N GLU A 326 -4.62 -36.33 0.91
CA GLU A 326 -5.77 -37.24 0.92
C GLU A 326 -5.77 -38.15 -0.32
N PHE A 327 -5.46 -37.62 -1.52
CA PHE A 327 -5.35 -38.45 -2.72
C PHE A 327 -4.25 -39.53 -2.58
N LYS A 328 -3.11 -39.18 -1.99
CA LYS A 328 -2.03 -40.15 -1.73
C LYS A 328 -2.45 -41.21 -0.73
N LYS A 329 -3.22 -40.85 0.29
CA LYS A 329 -3.75 -41.79 1.29
C LYS A 329 -4.75 -42.76 0.66
N ASP A 330 -5.63 -42.28 -0.22
CA ASP A 330 -6.68 -43.09 -0.84
C ASP A 330 -6.18 -43.94 -2.01
N SER A 331 -5.27 -43.40 -2.83
CA SER A 331 -4.79 -44.07 -4.06
C SER A 331 -3.40 -44.68 -3.94
N GLY A 332 -2.62 -44.33 -2.92
CA GLY A 332 -1.21 -44.66 -2.81
C GLY A 332 -0.28 -43.87 -3.75
N ILE A 333 -0.81 -42.98 -4.59
CA ILE A 333 -0.06 -42.24 -5.61
C ILE A 333 0.29 -40.84 -5.10
N ASP A 334 1.58 -40.50 -5.14
CA ASP A 334 2.08 -39.18 -4.76
C ASP A 334 2.08 -38.21 -5.96
N ILE A 335 1.05 -37.37 -6.03
CA ILE A 335 0.89 -36.41 -7.15
C ILE A 335 1.82 -35.20 -7.06
N HIS A 336 2.50 -34.95 -5.94
CA HIS A 336 3.53 -33.90 -5.87
C HIS A 336 4.69 -34.17 -6.83
N LYS A 337 4.94 -35.44 -7.16
CA LYS A 337 6.01 -35.84 -8.09
C LYS A 337 5.61 -35.68 -9.56
N ALA A 338 4.32 -35.53 -9.85
CA ALA A 338 3.81 -35.30 -11.19
C ALA A 338 3.59 -33.80 -11.39
N GLN A 339 4.65 -33.04 -11.70
CA GLN A 339 4.62 -31.57 -11.84
C GLN A 339 3.43 -31.04 -12.67
N ASN A 340 3.09 -31.71 -13.77
CA ASN A 340 1.98 -31.29 -14.63
C ASN A 340 0.59 -31.53 -13.98
N LEU A 341 0.45 -32.60 -13.19
CA LEU A 341 -0.79 -32.92 -12.50
C LEU A 341 -0.97 -32.05 -11.24
N PHE A 342 0.12 -31.85 -10.49
CA PHE A 342 0.16 -30.93 -9.35
C PHE A 342 -0.16 -29.50 -9.80
N PHE A 343 0.41 -29.05 -10.92
CA PHE A 343 0.09 -27.75 -11.49
C PHE A 343 -1.36 -27.66 -12.00
N SER A 344 -1.91 -28.73 -12.60
CA SER A 344 -3.30 -28.75 -13.04
C SER A 344 -4.29 -28.67 -11.86
N VAL A 345 -3.97 -29.32 -10.74
CA VAL A 345 -4.74 -29.23 -9.49
C VAL A 345 -4.58 -27.84 -8.87
N HIS A 346 -3.35 -27.35 -8.74
CA HIS A 346 -3.05 -26.03 -8.19
C HIS A 346 -3.71 -24.91 -8.98
N PHE A 347 -3.58 -24.91 -10.30
CA PHE A 347 -4.17 -23.91 -11.18
C PHE A 347 -5.69 -24.06 -11.32
N GLY A 348 -6.22 -25.29 -11.29
CA GLY A 348 -7.65 -25.58 -11.30
C GLY A 348 -8.38 -25.12 -10.03
N LEU A 349 -7.72 -25.23 -8.87
CA LEU A 349 -8.20 -24.69 -7.59
C LEU A 349 -8.04 -23.17 -7.47
N LEU A 350 -6.90 -22.61 -7.93
CA LEU A 350 -6.73 -21.17 -8.19
C LEU A 350 -7.87 -20.62 -9.08
N LEU A 351 -8.41 -21.47 -9.94
CA LEU A 351 -9.50 -21.18 -10.86
C LEU A 351 -10.91 -21.28 -10.25
N SER A 352 -11.08 -21.79 -9.02
CA SER A 352 -12.42 -22.12 -8.52
C SER A 352 -12.71 -21.72 -7.07
N LEU A 353 -11.71 -21.52 -6.22
CA LEU A 353 -11.96 -21.26 -4.79
C LEU A 353 -11.67 -19.83 -4.31
N ILE A 354 -10.92 -19.04 -5.09
CA ILE A 354 -10.81 -17.59 -4.90
C ILE A 354 -11.11 -16.89 -6.23
N HIS A 355 -12.28 -17.21 -6.79
CA HIS A 355 -12.90 -16.37 -7.81
C HIS A 355 -13.74 -15.31 -7.13
N GLY A 356 -13.17 -14.12 -6.93
CA GLY A 356 -14.01 -12.92 -6.80
C GLY A 356 -13.48 -11.77 -5.98
N SER A 357 -12.43 -11.93 -5.19
CA SER A 357 -12.20 -10.95 -4.12
C SER A 357 -10.72 -10.67 -3.87
N ASP A 358 -10.17 -9.73 -4.63
CA ASP A 358 -9.27 -8.74 -4.01
C ASP A 358 -10.20 -7.85 -3.15
N ASP A 359 -10.66 -8.38 -2.01
CA ASP A 359 -11.66 -7.72 -1.17
C ASP A 359 -10.96 -6.78 -0.21
N ILE A 360 -11.18 -5.49 -0.46
CA ILE A 360 -10.85 -4.45 0.50
C ILE A 360 -12.07 -4.23 1.39
N ILE A 361 -11.97 -4.68 2.63
CA ILE A 361 -12.99 -4.47 3.66
C ILE A 361 -12.66 -3.19 4.40
N ILE A 362 -13.60 -2.25 4.39
CA ILE A 362 -13.48 -0.99 5.13
C ILE A 362 -14.36 -1.07 6.36
N LEU A 363 -13.73 -1.21 7.53
CA LEU A 363 -14.39 -1.25 8.82
C LEU A 363 -14.48 0.17 9.39
N HIS A 364 -15.67 0.54 9.85
CA HIS A 364 -15.92 1.83 10.49
C HIS A 364 -15.87 1.69 12.00
N PHE A 365 -15.03 2.49 12.65
CA PHE A 365 -15.00 2.57 14.10
C PHE A 365 -15.81 3.78 14.52
N ASP A 366 -16.95 3.54 15.18
CA ASP A 366 -17.67 4.58 15.89
C ASP A 366 -17.19 4.60 17.35
N PRO A 367 -16.39 5.59 17.76
CA PRO A 367 -15.91 5.68 19.14
C PRO A 367 -17.06 5.89 20.14
N SER A 368 -18.28 6.25 19.71
CA SER A 368 -19.45 6.34 20.58
C SER A 368 -19.98 4.98 21.06
N HIS A 369 -19.54 3.86 20.47
CA HIS A 369 -19.95 2.51 20.81
C HIS A 369 -18.86 1.67 21.51
N CYS A 370 -17.70 2.27 21.82
CA CYS A 370 -16.59 1.58 22.51
C CYS A 370 -16.57 1.83 24.03
N CYS A 371 -17.68 2.21 24.64
CA CYS A 371 -17.78 2.37 26.10
C CYS A 371 -19.03 1.67 26.64
N GLU A 372 -18.82 0.85 27.69
CA GLU A 372 -19.77 -0.01 28.43
C GLU A 372 -20.12 -1.29 27.64
N GLU A 373 -19.65 -2.51 27.97
CA GLU A 373 -19.67 -3.20 29.26
C GLU A 373 -18.48 -4.19 29.38
N THR A 374 -17.73 -4.11 30.48
CA THR A 374 -16.97 -5.26 31.00
C THR A 374 -17.50 -5.59 32.39
N SER A 375 -18.64 -6.27 32.42
CA SER A 375 -19.01 -7.11 33.56
C SER A 375 -20.05 -8.12 33.09
N GLU A 376 -19.71 -9.40 33.25
CA GLU A 376 -20.55 -10.59 33.08
C GLU A 376 -20.59 -11.22 31.66
N PHE A 377 -19.83 -12.32 31.56
CA PHE A 377 -20.05 -13.40 30.62
C PHE A 377 -21.47 -13.95 30.82
N GLU A 378 -22.42 -13.62 29.95
CA GLU A 378 -23.50 -14.54 29.55
C GLU A 378 -24.32 -13.97 28.38
N SER A 379 -24.44 -14.77 27.31
CA SER A 379 -25.53 -14.70 26.33
C SER A 379 -25.66 -13.41 25.49
N CYS A 380 -25.06 -13.39 24.30
CA CYS A 380 -25.62 -12.62 23.18
C CYS A 380 -25.81 -13.53 21.95
N ARG A 381 -27.02 -14.08 21.84
CA ARG A 381 -27.59 -14.58 20.59
C ARG A 381 -28.05 -13.38 19.76
N ALA A 382 -27.89 -13.54 18.45
CA ALA A 382 -28.58 -12.85 17.37
C ALA A 382 -28.20 -11.38 17.13
N CYS A 383 -27.61 -11.13 15.96
CA CYS A 383 -28.21 -10.22 15.00
C CYS A 383 -27.85 -10.64 13.57
N SER A 384 -28.94 -10.90 12.83
CA SER A 384 -29.11 -11.18 11.41
C SER A 384 -28.77 -10.01 10.51
#